data_AF-J4IPZ7-F1
#
_entry.id   AF-J4IPZ7-F1
#
_cell.length_a   1.000
_cell.length_b   1.000
_cell.length_c   1.000
_cell.angle_alpha   90.00
_cell.angle_beta   90.00
_cell.angle_gamma   90.00
#
_symmetry.space_group_name_H-M   'P 1'
#
loop_
_entity.id
_entity.type
_entity.pdbx_description
1 polymer ?
#
loop_
_entity_poly.entity_id
_entity_poly.type
_entity_poly.pdbx_seq_one_letter_code
_entity_poly.pdbx_strand_id
1 'polypeptide(L)'
;MVTPQHWKRYLFIPCAAFAAAALHPATGWAESPMTLRAARAELTEAQKQQLFEARRRWELSSMDQQQALLAAKQRCLQSATTIEAFRLCKQEQRQGRRELFREARAAMTAERQRLGLPPRPERRRLQKKGRSHWNGPEFS
;
A
#
# COMPACT_ATOMS: atom_id res chain seq x y z
N MET A 1 -34.98 39.11 -45.89
CA MET A 1 -34.08 38.23 -45.12
C MET A 1 -33.68 39.02 -43.87
N VAL A 2 -34.45 38.97 -42.78
CA VAL A 2 -34.39 37.97 -41.68
C VAL A 2 -33.08 38.15 -40.88
N THR A 3 -33.03 39.17 -40.01
CA THR A 3 -33.24 39.22 -38.53
C THR A 3 -31.92 39.22 -37.73
N PRO A 4 -31.87 39.91 -36.57
CA PRO A 4 -30.64 40.34 -35.91
C PRO A 4 -30.10 39.33 -34.87
N GLN A 5 -28.86 39.58 -34.45
CA GLN A 5 -28.16 38.87 -33.37
C GLN A 5 -28.93 38.87 -32.04
N HIS A 6 -29.34 37.68 -31.59
CA HIS A 6 -29.94 37.47 -30.27
C HIS A 6 -29.55 36.13 -29.62
N TRP A 7 -28.27 35.77 -29.55
CA TRP A 7 -27.85 34.53 -28.86
C TRP A 7 -27.07 34.80 -27.56
N LYS A 8 -27.52 35.78 -26.78
CA LYS A 8 -27.20 35.91 -25.36
C LYS A 8 -28.48 35.77 -24.54
N ARG A 9 -28.91 34.52 -24.34
CA ARG A 9 -29.82 34.05 -23.28
C ARG A 9 -30.02 32.55 -23.56
N TYR A 10 -30.18 31.75 -22.50
CA TYR A 10 -30.29 30.28 -22.50
C TYR A 10 -29.00 29.47 -22.36
N LEU A 11 -28.16 29.80 -21.37
CA LEU A 11 -27.43 28.80 -20.60
C LEU A 11 -27.48 29.16 -19.10
N PHE A 12 -28.68 29.47 -18.60
CA PHE A 12 -28.98 29.34 -17.18
C PHE A 12 -29.63 27.97 -17.01
N ILE A 13 -28.81 26.95 -16.82
CA ILE A 13 -29.26 25.63 -16.35
C ILE A 13 -29.50 25.80 -14.84
N PRO A 14 -30.76 25.80 -14.35
CA PRO A 14 -31.01 25.92 -12.92
C PRO A 14 -30.51 24.66 -12.22
N CYS A 15 -29.46 24.79 -11.41
CA CYS A 15 -28.87 23.76 -10.55
C CYS A 15 -29.80 23.27 -9.42
N ALA A 16 -31.12 23.26 -9.61
CA ALA A 16 -32.09 22.88 -8.59
C ALA A 16 -32.67 21.46 -8.77
N ALA A 17 -32.31 20.75 -9.84
CA ALA A 17 -32.80 19.38 -10.09
C ALA A 17 -31.74 18.28 -9.85
N PHE A 18 -30.57 18.60 -9.29
CA PHE A 18 -29.54 17.61 -8.93
C PHE A 18 -29.56 17.20 -7.44
N ALA A 19 -30.60 17.57 -6.70
CA ALA A 19 -30.73 17.23 -5.28
C ALA A 19 -31.60 15.97 -5.02
N ALA A 20 -32.30 15.43 -6.02
CA ALA A 20 -33.21 14.30 -5.83
C ALA A 20 -32.57 12.91 -6.02
N ALA A 21 -31.33 12.82 -6.53
CA ALA A 21 -30.63 11.55 -6.68
C ALA A 21 -29.84 11.11 -5.43
N ALA A 22 -29.75 11.95 -4.40
CA ALA A 22 -29.02 11.65 -3.16
C ALA A 22 -29.84 10.85 -2.13
N LEU A 23 -31.12 10.59 -2.40
CA LEU A 23 -32.04 9.86 -1.50
C LEU A 23 -32.41 8.47 -1.98
N HIS A 24 -31.61 7.87 -2.87
CA HIS A 24 -31.62 6.42 -2.97
C HIS A 24 -30.69 5.89 -1.88
N PRO A 25 -31.21 5.29 -0.79
CA PRO A 25 -30.38 4.44 0.03
C PRO A 25 -29.91 3.34 -0.91
N ALA A 26 -28.67 3.44 -1.38
CA ALA A 26 -27.99 2.34 -2.00
C ALA A 26 -27.97 1.24 -0.93
N THR A 27 -28.94 0.32 -0.99
CA THR A 27 -29.01 -0.91 -0.20
C THR A 27 -27.93 -1.91 -0.62
N GLY A 28 -26.85 -1.44 -1.25
CA GLY A 28 -25.58 -2.12 -1.31
C GLY A 28 -24.73 -1.65 -0.16
N TRP A 29 -24.97 -2.17 1.04
CA TRP A 29 -23.94 -2.20 2.06
C TRP A 29 -22.80 -3.03 1.46
N ALA A 30 -21.84 -2.35 0.82
CA ALA A 30 -20.53 -2.93 0.62
C ALA A 30 -20.02 -3.19 2.04
N GLU A 31 -20.16 -4.43 2.50
CA GLU A 31 -19.58 -4.89 3.76
C GLU A 31 -18.13 -4.43 3.76
N SER A 32 -17.85 -3.36 4.52
CA SER A 32 -16.51 -2.84 4.55
C SER A 32 -15.63 -3.97 5.10
N PRO A 33 -14.44 -4.21 4.55
CA PRO A 33 -13.54 -5.25 5.05
C PRO A 33 -13.03 -4.95 6.48
N MET A 34 -13.59 -3.98 7.20
CA MET A 34 -13.33 -3.79 8.63
C MET A 34 -13.87 -4.94 9.49
N THR A 35 -14.97 -5.60 9.12
CA THR A 35 -15.50 -6.75 9.89
C THR A 35 -14.52 -7.93 9.88
N LEU A 36 -13.81 -8.15 8.76
CA LEU A 36 -12.70 -9.10 8.67
C LEU A 36 -11.47 -8.72 9.50
N ARG A 37 -11.35 -7.46 9.94
CA ARG A 37 -10.31 -7.04 10.92
C ARG A 37 -10.75 -7.23 12.36
N ALA A 38 -12.06 -7.27 12.63
CA ALA A 38 -12.61 -7.48 13.97
C ALA A 38 -12.51 -8.95 14.43
N ALA A 39 -12.43 -9.91 13.50
CA ALA A 39 -12.05 -11.30 13.81
C ALA A 39 -10.54 -11.48 14.09
N ARG A 40 -9.82 -10.40 14.40
CA ARG A 40 -8.49 -10.49 15.02
C ARG A 40 -8.73 -10.83 16.48
N ALA A 41 -8.07 -11.89 16.95
CA ALA A 41 -8.00 -12.23 18.37
C ALA A 41 -7.94 -10.94 19.21
N GLU A 42 -8.96 -10.74 20.05
CA GLU A 42 -9.03 -9.63 21.00
C GLU A 42 -7.79 -9.73 21.91
N LEU A 43 -6.75 -8.97 21.56
CA LEU A 43 -5.52 -8.95 22.33
C LEU A 43 -5.78 -8.17 23.62
N THR A 44 -5.30 -8.72 24.73
CA THR A 44 -5.26 -7.97 25.99
C THR A 44 -4.32 -6.77 25.86
N GLU A 45 -4.54 -5.71 26.66
CA GLU A 45 -3.67 -4.53 26.66
C GLU A 45 -2.21 -4.89 26.98
N ALA A 46 -1.99 -5.85 27.89
CA ALA A 46 -0.66 -6.37 28.20
C ALA A 46 0.03 -6.99 26.97
N GLN A 47 -0.69 -7.82 26.19
CA GLN A 47 -0.15 -8.39 24.95
C GLN A 47 0.13 -7.34 23.89
N LYS A 48 -0.71 -6.30 23.79
CA LYS A 48 -0.48 -5.17 22.87
C LYS A 48 0.81 -4.44 23.22
N GLN A 49 1.02 -4.14 24.51
CA GLN A 49 2.21 -3.47 25.01
C GLN A 49 3.47 -4.31 24.73
N GLN A 50 3.45 -5.61 25.01
CA GLN A 50 4.60 -6.48 24.77
C GLN A 50 4.95 -6.60 23.27
N LEU A 51 3.95 -6.71 22.39
CA LEU A 51 4.18 -6.69 20.95
C LEU A 51 4.74 -5.34 20.45
N PHE A 52 4.30 -4.22 21.04
CA PHE A 52 4.82 -2.90 20.73
C PHE A 52 6.29 -2.79 21.14
N GLU A 53 6.64 -3.20 22.35
CA GLU A 53 8.01 -3.17 22.85
C GLU A 53 8.95 -4.10 22.06
N ALA A 54 8.49 -5.31 21.71
CA ALA A 54 9.24 -6.20 20.84
C ALA A 54 9.49 -5.58 19.46
N ARG A 55 8.46 -4.95 18.88
CA ARG A 55 8.59 -4.25 17.60
C ARG A 55 9.56 -3.08 17.69
N ARG A 56 9.44 -2.25 18.73
CA ARG A 56 10.34 -1.11 18.97
C ARG A 56 11.78 -1.58 19.09
N ARG A 57 12.04 -2.62 19.88
CA ARG A 57 13.39 -3.21 20.03
C ARG A 57 13.95 -3.69 18.70
N TRP A 58 13.14 -4.41 17.90
CA TRP A 58 13.56 -4.85 16.57
C TRP A 58 13.88 -3.67 15.62
N GLU A 59 13.01 -2.66 15.59
CA GLU A 59 13.20 -1.47 14.75
C GLU A 59 14.51 -0.75 15.12
N LEU A 60 14.79 -0.60 16.42
CA LEU A 60 16.05 -0.02 16.89
C LEU A 60 17.26 -0.90 16.52
N SER A 61 17.19 -2.22 16.71
CA SER A 61 18.30 -3.12 16.38
C SER A 61 18.57 -3.27 14.88
N SER A 62 17.59 -2.97 14.02
CA SER A 62 17.69 -3.11 12.57
C SER A 62 18.01 -1.81 11.84
N MET A 63 18.23 -0.70 12.56
CA MET A 63 18.51 0.61 11.96
C MET A 63 19.78 0.60 11.10
N ASP A 64 20.86 -0.01 11.59
CA ASP A 64 22.13 -0.08 10.85
C ASP A 64 21.99 -0.89 9.55
N GLN A 65 21.24 -2.00 9.60
CA GLN A 65 20.94 -2.82 8.42
C GLN A 65 20.11 -2.05 7.39
N GLN A 66 19.13 -1.26 7.84
CA GLN A 66 18.35 -0.38 6.96
C GLN A 66 19.21 0.70 6.31
N GLN A 67 20.10 1.32 7.09
CA GLN A 67 21.03 2.32 6.59
C GLN A 67 22.01 1.71 5.58
N ALA A 68 22.57 0.54 5.87
CA ALA A 68 23.45 -0.18 4.96
C ALA A 68 22.75 -0.51 3.64
N LEU A 69 21.48 -0.95 3.68
CA LEU A 69 20.69 -1.23 2.49
C LEU A 69 20.44 0.03 1.64
N LEU A 70 20.19 1.17 2.27
CA LEU A 70 20.03 2.46 1.59
C LEU A 70 21.35 2.95 0.98
N ALA A 71 22.45 2.87 1.72
CA ALA A 71 23.78 3.26 1.25
C ALA A 71 24.25 2.36 0.09
N ALA A 72 24.00 1.05 0.16
CA ALA A 72 24.29 0.11 -0.92
C ALA A 72 23.50 0.48 -2.20
N LYS A 73 22.20 0.77 -2.05
CA LYS A 73 21.38 1.23 -3.18
C LYS A 73 21.93 2.52 -3.79
N GLN A 74 22.27 3.50 -2.97
CA GLN A 74 22.79 4.78 -3.45
C GLN A 74 24.08 4.59 -4.26
N ARG A 75 25.02 3.80 -3.74
CA ARG A 75 26.27 3.47 -4.44
C ARG A 75 26.01 2.75 -5.76
N CYS A 76 25.14 1.73 -5.76
CA CYS A 76 24.80 0.99 -6.98
C CYS A 76 24.21 1.91 -8.06
N LEU A 77 23.28 2.80 -7.67
CA LEU A 77 22.68 3.76 -8.59
C LEU A 77 23.67 4.79 -9.13
N GLN A 78 24.63 5.24 -8.31
CA GLN A 78 25.68 6.16 -8.74
C GLN A 78 26.65 5.51 -9.73
N SER A 79 26.92 4.21 -9.59
CA SER A 79 27.77 3.44 -10.51
C SER A 79 27.06 2.94 -11.77
N ALA A 80 25.73 2.97 -11.82
CA ALA A 80 24.96 2.40 -12.91
C ALA A 80 25.00 3.30 -14.16
N THR A 81 25.80 2.93 -15.15
CA THR A 81 25.92 3.65 -16.43
C THR A 81 25.00 3.11 -17.52
N THR A 82 24.39 1.95 -17.32
CA THR A 82 23.52 1.28 -18.30
C THR A 82 22.16 0.92 -17.71
N ILE A 83 21.18 0.72 -18.59
CA ILE A 83 19.82 0.29 -18.19
C ILE A 83 19.86 -1.05 -17.45
N GLU A 84 20.70 -1.99 -17.90
CA GLU A 84 20.81 -3.30 -17.26
C GLU A 84 21.44 -3.21 -15.86
N ALA A 85 22.49 -2.39 -15.68
CA ALA A 85 23.05 -2.13 -14.35
C ALA A 85 22.00 -1.52 -13.41
N PHE A 86 21.19 -0.58 -13.90
CA PHE A 86 20.09 -0.02 -13.11
C PHE A 86 19.01 -1.05 -12.73
N ARG A 87 18.68 -1.99 -13.64
CA ARG A 87 17.74 -3.08 -13.35
C ARG A 87 18.28 -4.01 -12.27
N LEU A 88 19.57 -4.35 -12.33
CA LEU A 88 20.25 -5.16 -11.32
C LEU A 88 20.22 -4.47 -9.94
N CYS A 89 20.58 -3.19 -9.87
CA CYS A 89 20.50 -2.42 -8.62
C CYS A 89 19.10 -2.45 -7.99
N LYS A 90 18.04 -2.34 -8.82
CA LYS A 90 16.65 -2.44 -8.34
C LYS A 90 16.31 -3.84 -7.85
N GLN A 91 16.84 -4.89 -8.47
CA GLN A 91 16.61 -6.27 -8.07
C GLN A 91 17.26 -6.56 -6.70
N GLU A 92 18.53 -6.20 -6.54
CA GLU A 92 19.26 -6.36 -5.27
C GLU A 92 18.57 -5.59 -4.14
N GLN A 93 18.18 -4.34 -4.40
CA GLN A 93 17.44 -3.56 -3.41
C GLN A 93 16.12 -4.24 -3.01
N ARG A 94 15.40 -4.85 -3.96
CA ARG A 94 14.16 -5.58 -3.67
C ARG A 94 14.43 -6.84 -2.85
N GLN A 95 15.52 -7.56 -3.12
CA GLN A 95 15.92 -8.74 -2.36
C GLN A 95 16.28 -8.37 -0.93
N GLY A 96 17.17 -7.40 -0.71
CA GLY A 96 17.54 -6.96 0.64
C GLY A 96 16.35 -6.43 1.45
N ARG A 97 15.41 -5.72 0.81
CA ARG A 97 14.15 -5.33 1.48
C ARG A 97 13.30 -6.54 1.87
N ARG A 98 13.20 -7.56 1.02
CA ARG A 98 12.43 -8.78 1.31
C ARG A 98 13.03 -9.54 2.48
N GLU A 99 14.36 -9.61 2.55
CA GLU A 99 15.09 -10.24 3.66
C GLU A 99 14.85 -9.50 4.96
N LEU A 100 15.03 -8.18 4.99
CA LEU A 100 14.71 -7.36 6.17
C LEU A 100 13.26 -7.56 6.65
N PHE A 101 12.31 -7.61 5.71
CA PHE A 101 10.91 -7.89 6.06
C PHE A 101 10.69 -9.32 6.56
N ARG A 102 11.45 -10.30 6.06
CA ARG A 102 11.39 -11.68 6.52
C ARG A 102 11.90 -11.80 7.95
N GLU A 103 13.02 -11.15 8.27
CA GLU A 103 13.59 -11.11 9.60
C GLU A 103 12.65 -10.41 10.60
N ALA A 104 12.12 -9.24 10.23
CA ALA A 104 11.13 -8.54 11.04
C ALA A 104 9.89 -9.40 11.32
N ARG A 105 9.41 -10.17 10.33
CA ARG A 105 8.31 -11.12 10.53
C ARG A 105 8.71 -12.26 11.45
N ALA A 106 9.91 -12.81 11.32
CA ALA A 106 10.40 -13.89 12.19
C ALA A 106 10.47 -13.41 13.64
N ALA A 107 11.04 -12.25 13.92
CA ALA A 107 11.10 -11.65 15.25
C ALA A 107 9.70 -11.46 15.86
N MET A 108 8.75 -10.91 15.09
CA MET A 108 7.37 -10.73 15.57
C MET A 108 6.60 -12.05 15.72
N THR A 109 6.95 -13.08 14.95
CA THR A 109 6.34 -14.40 15.05
C THR A 109 6.82 -15.12 16.30
N ALA A 110 8.11 -15.03 16.62
CA ALA A 110 8.67 -15.54 17.86
C ALA A 110 8.02 -14.88 19.08
N GLU A 111 7.85 -13.54 19.05
CA GLU A 111 7.16 -12.84 20.14
C GLU A 111 5.70 -13.31 20.28
N ARG A 112 4.97 -13.47 19.17
CA ARG A 112 3.59 -13.99 19.21
C ARG A 112 3.52 -15.39 19.80
N GLN A 113 4.43 -16.29 19.41
CA GLN A 113 4.49 -17.65 19.95
C GLN A 113 4.73 -17.63 21.46
N ARG A 114 5.62 -16.76 21.95
CA ARG A 114 5.88 -16.57 23.37
C ARG A 114 4.62 -16.12 24.15
N LEU A 115 3.77 -15.33 23.51
CA LEU A 115 2.51 -14.83 24.09
C LEU A 115 1.32 -15.78 23.91
N GLY A 116 1.53 -16.99 23.36
CA GLY A 116 0.46 -17.93 23.04
C GLY A 116 -0.48 -17.44 21.92
N LEU A 117 -0.05 -16.45 21.13
CA LEU A 117 -0.85 -15.87 20.06
C LEU A 117 -0.66 -16.64 18.75
N PRO A 118 -1.71 -16.77 17.93
CA PRO A 118 -1.57 -17.40 16.63
C PRO A 118 -0.61 -16.60 15.72
N PRO A 119 0.10 -17.29 14.82
CA PRO A 119 0.94 -16.64 13.83
C PRO A 119 0.09 -15.67 13.01
N ARG A 120 0.70 -14.55 12.62
CA ARG A 120 -0.03 -13.57 11.81
C ARG A 120 -0.36 -14.23 10.46
N PRO A 121 -1.62 -14.17 9.98
CA PRO A 121 -1.95 -14.72 8.69
C PRO A 121 -1.07 -14.06 7.62
N GLU A 122 -0.46 -14.89 6.77
CA GLU A 122 0.18 -14.42 5.56
C GLU A 122 -0.83 -13.54 4.83
N ARG A 123 -0.48 -12.28 4.55
CA ARG A 123 -1.34 -11.46 3.69
C ARG A 123 -1.46 -12.22 2.39
N ARG A 124 -2.60 -12.87 2.12
CA ARG A 124 -2.92 -13.37 0.78
C ARG A 124 -2.58 -12.22 -0.14
N ARG A 125 -1.63 -12.45 -1.06
CA ARG A 125 -1.43 -11.51 -2.16
C ARG A 125 -2.81 -11.42 -2.78
N LEU A 126 -3.49 -10.29 -2.61
CA LEU A 126 -4.63 -10.01 -3.47
C LEU A 126 -4.03 -10.17 -4.86
N GLN A 127 -4.42 -11.23 -5.57
CA GLN A 127 -4.13 -11.32 -6.98
C GLN A 127 -4.69 -10.02 -7.53
N LYS A 128 -3.81 -9.10 -7.91
CA LYS A 128 -4.21 -7.99 -8.76
C LYS A 128 -4.59 -8.63 -10.10
N LYS A 129 -5.82 -9.12 -10.21
CA LYS A 129 -6.51 -9.19 -11.50
C LYS A 129 -6.57 -7.74 -11.98
N GLY A 130 -5.61 -7.34 -12.82
CA GLY A 130 -5.53 -5.95 -13.31
C GLY A 130 -4.13 -5.38 -13.47
N ARG A 131 -3.09 -6.19 -13.71
CA ARG A 131 -1.81 -5.67 -14.20
C ARG A 131 -1.22 -6.52 -15.33
N SER A 132 -1.75 -6.30 -16.54
CA SER A 132 -1.05 -6.54 -17.81
C SER A 132 -1.83 -5.89 -18.95
N HIS A 133 -1.43 -4.68 -19.33
CA HIS A 133 -1.78 -4.04 -20.61
C HIS A 133 -0.89 -2.81 -20.87
N TRP A 134 -0.20 -2.25 -19.87
CA TRP A 134 0.75 -1.17 -20.14
C TRP A 134 1.97 -1.68 -20.93
N ASN A 135 1.87 -1.60 -22.26
CA ASN A 135 2.99 -1.64 -23.20
C ASN A 135 3.56 -0.22 -23.19
N GLY A 136 4.59 0.01 -22.37
CA GLY A 136 5.36 1.25 -22.46
C GLY A 136 6.06 1.34 -23.82
N PRO A 137 6.47 2.54 -24.25
CA PRO A 137 7.15 2.70 -25.52
C PRO A 137 8.41 1.82 -25.55
N GLU A 138 8.51 0.99 -26.58
CA GLU A 138 9.75 0.30 -26.92
C GLU A 138 10.73 1.36 -27.41
N PHE A 139 11.76 1.63 -26.64
CA PHE A 139 12.89 2.40 -27.11
C PHE A 139 13.79 1.42 -27.86
N SER A 140 13.75 1.49 -29.20
CA SER A 140 14.66 0.82 -30.13
C SER A 140 16.10 1.27 -29.94
#